data_AF-A0A3L6QDC9-F1
#
_entry.id   AF-A0A3L6QDC9-F1
#
_cell.length_a   1.000
_cell.length_b   1.000
_cell.length_c   1.000
_cell.angle_alpha   90.00
_cell.angle_beta   90.00
_cell.angle_gamma   90.00
#
_symmetry.space_group_name_H-M   'P 1'
#
loop_
_entity.id
_entity.type
_entity.pdbx_description
1 polymer ?
#
loop_
_entity_poly.entity_id
_entity_poly.type
_entity_poly.pdbx_seq_one_letter_code
_entity_poly.pdbx_strand_id
1 'polypeptide(L)'
;MATFELYRRSTIGTCLTETLDELVSSGAVSPELAIQVLVQFDKSMTDALESQVKSKVNIKGHLHTYRFCDNVWTFILTDATFKSEEISETLSKVKIVACDSKLLQPHQP
;
A
#
# COMPACT_ATOMS: atom_id res chain seq x y z
N MET A 1 -12.10 -5.42 -11.62
CA MET A 1 -11.18 -5.69 -10.49
C MET A 1 -11.04 -4.41 -9.71
N ALA A 2 -11.41 -4.40 -8.43
CA ALA A 2 -11.06 -3.27 -7.59
C ALA A 2 -9.53 -3.23 -7.46
N THR A 3 -8.92 -2.08 -7.68
CA THR A 3 -7.48 -1.86 -7.48
C THR A 3 -7.31 -1.08 -6.19
N PHE A 4 -6.40 -1.51 -5.32
CA PHE A 4 -6.17 -0.79 -4.07
C PHE A 4 -5.34 0.45 -4.32
N GLU A 5 -5.96 1.61 -4.20
CA GLU A 5 -5.25 2.90 -4.19
C GLU A 5 -4.39 3.07 -2.92
N LEU A 6 -4.47 2.12 -1.98
CA LEU A 6 -3.69 2.09 -0.73
C LEU A 6 -2.19 2.32 -1.00
N TYR A 7 -1.65 1.68 -2.04
CA TYR A 7 -0.22 1.73 -2.33
C TYR A 7 0.23 3.06 -2.94
N ARG A 8 -0.67 3.95 -3.36
CA ARG A 8 -0.31 5.32 -3.74
C ARG A 8 0.30 6.11 -2.57
N ARG A 9 -0.02 5.73 -1.32
CA ARG A 9 0.56 6.32 -0.10
C ARG A 9 1.91 5.73 0.32
N SER A 10 2.42 4.74 -0.42
CA SER A 10 3.80 4.27 -0.25
C SER A 10 4.78 5.30 -0.78
N THR A 11 6.07 5.19 -0.43
CA THR A 11 7.11 6.09 -0.95
C THR A 11 7.12 6.13 -2.47
N ILE A 12 7.10 4.97 -3.14
CA ILE A 12 7.09 4.91 -4.62
C ILE A 12 5.82 5.53 -5.22
N GLY A 13 4.66 5.30 -4.61
CA GLY A 13 3.40 5.89 -5.05
C GLY A 13 3.33 7.41 -4.84
N THR A 14 3.91 7.91 -3.76
CA THR A 14 3.98 9.34 -3.44
C THR A 14 4.90 10.04 -4.44
N CYS A 15 6.10 9.50 -4.67
CA CYS A 15 7.02 10.04 -5.68
C CYS A 15 6.41 10.05 -7.08
N LEU A 16 5.66 8.99 -7.46
CA LEU A 16 4.94 8.97 -8.74
C LEU A 16 3.88 10.08 -8.81
N THR A 17 3.09 10.25 -7.75
CA THR A 17 2.02 11.26 -7.71
C THR A 17 2.62 12.67 -7.80
N GLU A 18 3.66 12.96 -7.03
CA GLU A 18 4.37 14.25 -7.09
C GLU A 18 4.94 14.53 -8.48
N THR A 19 5.55 13.52 -9.12
CA THR A 19 6.08 13.66 -10.49
C THR A 19 4.97 13.94 -11.50
N LEU A 20 3.82 13.24 -11.38
CA LEU A 20 2.68 13.47 -12.27
C LEU A 20 2.09 14.86 -12.07
N ASP A 21 2.02 15.35 -10.83
CA ASP A 21 1.53 16.70 -10.52
C ASP A 21 2.42 17.78 -11.16
N GLU A 22 3.75 17.60 -11.15
CA GLU A 22 4.69 18.50 -11.83
C GLU A 22 4.53 18.47 -13.36
N LEU A 23 4.34 17.29 -13.95
CA LEU A 23 4.12 17.12 -15.39
C LEU A 23 2.79 17.72 -15.85
N VAL A 24 1.75 17.61 -15.02
CA VAL A 24 0.46 18.26 -15.27
C VAL A 24 0.59 19.77 -15.15
N SER A 25 1.26 20.26 -14.10
CA SER A 25 1.46 21.70 -13.86
C SER A 25 2.26 22.38 -14.97
N SER A 26 3.21 21.67 -15.58
CA SER A 26 3.98 22.16 -16.73
C SER A 26 3.26 22.00 -18.09
N GLY A 27 2.08 21.36 -18.12
CA GLY A 27 1.32 21.10 -19.34
C GLY A 27 1.89 19.98 -20.21
N ALA A 28 2.89 19.24 -19.74
CA ALA A 28 3.49 18.12 -20.47
C ALA A 28 2.57 16.88 -20.49
N VAL A 29 1.73 16.72 -19.47
CA VAL A 29 0.78 15.60 -19.32
C VAL A 29 -0.60 16.17 -18.99
N SER A 30 -1.67 15.60 -19.57
CA SER A 30 -3.03 16.01 -19.20
C SER A 30 -3.46 15.39 -17.85
N PRO A 31 -4.34 16.05 -17.08
CA PRO A 31 -4.86 15.47 -15.84
C PRO A 31 -5.47 14.08 -16.02
N GLU A 32 -6.20 13.86 -17.12
CA GLU A 32 -6.84 12.58 -17.43
C GLU A 32 -5.80 11.48 -17.66
N LEU A 33 -4.70 11.78 -18.35
CA LEU A 33 -3.62 10.84 -18.58
C LEU A 33 -2.90 10.50 -17.27
N ALA A 34 -2.65 11.48 -16.41
CA ALA A 34 -2.05 11.24 -15.09
C ALA A 34 -2.90 10.27 -14.24
N ILE A 35 -4.24 10.43 -14.27
CA ILE A 35 -5.16 9.50 -13.61
C ILE A 35 -5.03 8.08 -14.19
N GLN A 36 -4.94 7.93 -15.52
CA GLN A 36 -4.73 6.62 -16.14
C GLN A 36 -3.40 5.97 -15.73
N VAL A 37 -2.33 6.77 -15.57
CA VAL A 37 -1.05 6.27 -15.06
C VAL A 37 -1.19 5.77 -13.62
N LEU A 38 -1.90 6.48 -12.74
CA LEU A 38 -2.15 6.05 -11.36
C LEU A 38 -2.99 4.76 -11.32
N VAL A 39 -4.02 4.64 -12.16
CA VAL A 39 -4.82 3.41 -12.28
C VAL A 39 -3.95 2.23 -12.74
N GLN A 40 -3.02 2.48 -13.68
CA GLN A 40 -2.09 1.44 -14.12
C GLN A 40 -1.07 1.09 -13.02
N PHE A 41 -0.61 2.06 -12.25
CA PHE A 41 0.26 1.84 -11.10
C PHE A 41 -0.41 0.92 -10.06
N ASP A 42 -1.68 1.13 -9.72
CA ASP A 42 -2.36 0.30 -8.74
C ASP A 42 -2.43 -1.18 -9.16
N LYS A 43 -2.65 -1.43 -10.46
CA LYS A 43 -2.63 -2.78 -11.04
C LYS A 43 -1.24 -3.39 -10.95
N SER A 44 -0.24 -2.69 -11.51
CA SER A 44 1.14 -3.16 -11.55
C SER A 44 1.71 -3.44 -10.17
N MET A 45 1.39 -2.61 -9.17
CA MET A 45 1.87 -2.78 -7.81
C MET A 45 1.25 -4.02 -7.15
N THR A 46 -0.05 -4.23 -7.33
CA THR A 46 -0.74 -5.42 -6.81
C THR A 46 -0.17 -6.69 -7.43
N ASP A 47 -0.04 -6.72 -8.76
CA ASP A 47 0.50 -7.86 -9.51
C ASP A 47 1.95 -8.17 -9.10
N ALA A 48 2.80 -7.15 -8.94
CA ALA A 48 4.19 -7.32 -8.54
C ALA A 48 4.32 -7.88 -7.11
N LEU A 49 3.54 -7.35 -6.15
CA LEU A 49 3.53 -7.84 -4.78
C LEU A 49 3.06 -9.30 -4.69
N GLU A 50 2.06 -9.69 -5.48
CA GLU A 50 1.54 -11.06 -5.48
C GLU A 50 2.49 -12.05 -6.17
N SER A 51 2.92 -11.72 -7.38
CA SER A 51 3.66 -12.65 -8.23
C SER A 51 5.15 -12.72 -7.88
N GLN A 52 5.78 -11.62 -7.49
CA GLN A 52 7.24 -11.52 -7.38
C GLN A 52 7.76 -11.56 -5.94
N VAL A 53 6.99 -11.09 -4.96
CA VAL A 53 7.45 -11.05 -3.56
C VAL A 53 7.12 -12.35 -2.84
N LYS A 54 8.15 -13.03 -2.31
CA LYS A 54 8.00 -14.31 -1.57
C LYS A 54 8.46 -14.22 -0.10
N SER A 55 9.12 -13.12 0.25
CA SER A 55 9.67 -12.88 1.58
C SER A 55 8.57 -12.85 2.63
N LYS A 56 8.85 -13.40 3.82
CA LYS A 56 7.94 -13.41 4.97
C LYS A 56 8.54 -12.59 6.10
N VAL A 57 7.68 -11.87 6.81
CA VAL A 57 8.05 -11.10 8.00
C VAL A 57 7.14 -11.47 9.15
N ASN A 58 7.74 -11.65 10.33
CA ASN A 58 7.03 -11.80 11.59
C ASN A 58 7.02 -10.45 12.31
N ILE A 59 5.85 -10.04 12.80
CA ILE A 59 5.68 -8.77 13.53
C ILE A 59 5.21 -9.11 14.94
N LYS A 60 5.90 -8.58 15.95
CA LYS A 60 5.50 -8.67 17.36
C LYS A 60 5.58 -7.29 17.99
N GLY A 61 4.58 -6.90 18.77
CA GLY A 61 4.57 -5.61 19.47
C GLY A 61 3.33 -5.47 20.33
N HIS A 62 3.20 -4.33 21.00
CA HIS A 62 2.04 -4.02 21.82
C HIS A 62 0.98 -3.29 21.01
N LEU A 63 -0.25 -3.81 21.00
CA LEU A 63 -1.35 -3.13 20.32
C LEU A 63 -1.78 -1.90 21.12
N HIS A 64 -1.60 -0.71 20.55
CA HIS A 64 -2.02 0.55 21.17
C HIS A 64 -3.48 0.88 20.84
N THR A 65 -3.86 0.80 19.56
CA THR A 65 -5.26 0.97 19.14
C THR A 65 -5.51 0.26 17.81
N TYR A 66 -6.79 -0.02 17.52
CA TYR A 66 -7.23 -0.60 16.26
C TYR A 66 -8.54 0.03 15.80
N ARG A 67 -8.83 -0.11 14.51
CA ARG A 67 -10.10 0.30 13.89
C ARG A 67 -10.39 -0.58 12.69
N PHE A 68 -11.65 -0.93 12.52
CA PHE A 68 -12.17 -1.53 11.30
C PHE A 68 -13.31 -0.66 10.76
N CYS A 69 -13.18 -0.22 9.51
CA CYS A 69 -14.20 0.58 8.80
C CYS A 69 -14.02 0.33 7.30
N ASP A 70 -15.11 0.18 6.55
CA ASP A 70 -15.11 0.00 5.09
C ASP A 70 -14.16 -1.09 4.59
N ASN A 71 -14.13 -2.24 5.28
CA ASN A 71 -13.25 -3.37 4.97
C ASN A 71 -11.74 -3.06 5.06
N VAL A 72 -11.37 -1.98 5.76
CA VAL A 72 -9.99 -1.60 6.05
C VAL A 72 -9.72 -1.70 7.54
N TRP A 73 -8.72 -2.51 7.88
CA TRP A 73 -8.13 -2.55 9.21
C TRP A 73 -7.02 -1.50 9.34
N THR A 74 -7.03 -0.77 10.44
CA THR A 74 -5.89 0.05 10.88
C THR A 74 -5.47 -0.39 12.27
N PHE A 75 -4.19 -0.71 12.45
CA PHE A 75 -3.58 -0.97 13.75
C PHE A 75 -2.48 0.06 14.01
N ILE A 76 -2.34 0.46 15.27
CA ILE A 76 -1.16 1.17 15.75
C ILE A 76 -0.51 0.26 16.80
N LEU A 77 0.74 -0.14 16.56
CA LEU A 77 1.54 -0.91 17.50
C LEU A 77 2.63 -0.02 18.09
N THR A 78 3.01 -0.28 19.34
CA THR A 78 4.20 0.26 19.99
C THR A 78 5.20 -0.86 20.26
N ASP A 79 6.49 -0.51 20.27
CA ASP A 79 7.61 -1.45 20.46
C ASP A 79 7.50 -2.67 19.53
N ALA A 80 7.26 -2.39 18.25
CA ALA A 80 7.02 -3.39 17.23
C ALA A 80 8.34 -3.90 16.64
N THR A 81 8.67 -5.16 16.90
CA THR A 81 9.77 -5.89 16.27
C THR A 81 9.32 -6.56 14.98
N PHE A 82 9.99 -6.22 13.88
CA PHE A 82 9.88 -6.84 12.57
C PHE A 82 11.06 -7.79 12.38
N LYS A 83 10.78 -9.06 12.09
CA LYS A 83 11.79 -10.10 11.91
C LYS A 83 11.57 -10.90 10.64
N SER A 84 12.55 -10.91 9.74
CA SER A 84 12.69 -11.77 8.58
C SER A 84 14.00 -12.57 8.66
N GLU A 85 14.40 -13.26 7.59
CA GLU A 85 15.71 -13.94 7.51
C GLU A 85 16.88 -12.95 7.49
N GLU A 86 16.66 -11.75 6.93
CA GLU A 86 17.70 -10.74 6.71
C GLU A 86 17.65 -9.59 7.74
N ILE A 87 16.48 -9.33 8.32
CA ILE A 87 16.22 -8.12 9.11
C ILE A 87 15.63 -8.49 10.47
N SER A 88 16.10 -7.81 11.52
CA SER A 88 15.50 -7.84 12.86
C SER A 88 15.56 -6.45 13.47
N GLU A 89 14.51 -5.67 13.29
CA GLU A 89 14.44 -4.28 13.72
C GLU A 89 13.28 -4.05 14.67
N THR A 90 13.46 -3.16 15.65
CA THR A 90 12.40 -2.76 16.58
C THR A 90 12.12 -1.27 16.44
N LEU A 91 10.86 -0.95 16.19
CA LEU A 91 10.36 0.41 16.01
C LEU A 91 9.50 0.80 17.20
N SER A 92 9.68 2.02 17.70
CA SER A 92 8.90 2.53 18.84
C SER A 92 7.40 2.61 18.54
N LYS A 93 7.03 2.89 17.28
CA LYS A 93 5.64 2.98 16.83
C LYS A 93 5.50 2.65 15.35
N VAL A 94 4.49 1.86 15.00
CA VAL A 94 4.14 1.56 13.61
C VAL A 94 2.63 1.62 13.38
N LYS A 95 2.22 2.09 12.20
CA LYS A 95 0.84 2.04 11.72
C LYS A 95 0.73 1.00 10.62
N ILE A 96 -0.14 0.01 10.81
CA ILE A 96 -0.46 -1.02 9.81
C ILE A 96 -1.84 -0.70 9.23
N VAL A 97 -1.93 -0.62 7.90
CA VAL A 97 -3.20 -0.46 7.18
C VAL A 97 -3.35 -1.66 6.26
N ALA A 98 -4.44 -2.40 6.39
CA ALA A 98 -4.69 -3.63 5.65
C ALA A 98 -6.11 -3.61 5.07
N CYS A 99 -6.22 -3.81 3.75
CA CYS A 99 -7.50 -3.99 3.05
C CYS A 99 -7.84 -5.48 2.94
N ASP A 100 -9.12 -5.82 2.97
CA ASP A 100 -9.57 -7.21 2.75
C ASP A 100 -9.25 -7.67 1.32
N SER A 101 -8.40 -8.69 1.18
CA SER A 101 -8.01 -9.26 -0.12
C SER A 101 -9.18 -9.90 -0.88
N LYS A 102 -10.31 -10.20 -0.22
CA LYS A 102 -11.53 -10.65 -0.90
C LYS A 102 -12.08 -9.61 -1.86
N LEU A 103 -11.78 -8.32 -1.66
CA LEU A 103 -12.18 -7.25 -2.58
C LEU A 103 -11.44 -7.33 -3.93
N LEU A 104 -10.31 -8.04 -3.99
CA LEU A 104 -9.57 -8.28 -5.24
C LEU A 104 -10.13 -9.47 -6.03
N GLN A 105 -10.91 -10.34 -5.39
CA GLN A 105 -11.49 -11.50 -6.06
C GLN A 105 -12.68 -11.06 -6.91
N PRO A 106 -12.85 -11.59 -8.14
CA PRO A 106 -14.09 -11.40 -8.88
C PRO A 106 -15.24 -11.96 -8.04
N HIS A 107 -16.34 -11.20 -7.95
CA HIS A 107 -17.53 -11.64 -7.22
C HIS A 107 -17.98 -12.98 -7.83
N GLN A 108 -17.78 -14.08 -7.11
CA GLN A 108 -18.32 -15.37 -7.51
C GLN A 108 -19.85 -15.30 -7.35
N PRO A 109 -20.62 -15.66 -8.40
CA PRO A 109 -22.08 -15.68 -8.32
C PRO A 109 -22.58 -16.72 -7.30
#